data_AF-A0A2T9K4Z0-F1
#
_entry.id   AF-A0A2T9K4Z0-F1
#
_cell.length_a   1.000
_cell.length_b   1.000
_cell.length_c   1.000
_cell.angle_alpha   90.00
_cell.angle_beta   90.00
_cell.angle_gamma   90.00
#
_symmetry.space_group_name_H-M   'P 1'
#
loop_
_entity.id
_entity.type
_entity.pdbx_description
1 polymer ?
#
loop_
_entity_poly.entity_id
_entity_poly.type
_entity_poly.pdbx_seq_one_letter_code
_entity_poly.pdbx_strand_id
1 'polypeptide(L)'
;MGLSIEGSEPAVEAVVARLSQVRERQSREAARPSGGLKRRLATVLKTLPDAAGWRWCALVALACGALMSAIGFWTGLYRLTDTAPGLPLRLLTVWLIPALGEEIPFRGVLLPGRDETRRPVLWIAVSTGLYVAWHPFETLTFLPHATTFLRWDFLVCTAILGLACALMRLRTGSLWPAVLLHGGFVVAWQTWLGGVSALG
;
A
#
# COMPACT_ATOMS: atom_id res chain seq x y z
N MET A 1 -40.90 -58.62 -34.10
CA MET A 1 -41.31 -57.47 -33.26
C MET A 1 -40.03 -56.83 -32.74
N GLY A 2 -39.47 -55.88 -33.48
CA GLY A 2 -38.23 -55.19 -33.14
C GLY A 2 -38.45 -53.69 -33.30
N LEU A 3 -38.46 -52.98 -32.18
CA LEU A 3 -38.54 -51.51 -32.15
C LEU A 3 -37.11 -50.99 -31.96
N SER A 4 -36.56 -50.41 -33.02
CA SER A 4 -35.31 -49.67 -32.98
C SER A 4 -35.59 -48.31 -32.34
N ILE A 5 -34.99 -48.02 -31.18
CA ILE A 5 -35.00 -46.68 -30.58
C ILE A 5 -33.76 -45.95 -31.10
N GLU A 6 -33.93 -45.35 -32.27
CA GLU A 6 -32.93 -44.54 -32.95
C GLU A 6 -33.43 -43.09 -32.87
N GLY A 7 -32.98 -42.33 -31.86
CA GLY A 7 -33.50 -40.95 -31.70
C GLY A 7 -33.03 -40.13 -30.52
N SER A 8 -32.24 -40.66 -29.57
CA SER A 8 -31.86 -39.91 -28.35
C SER A 8 -30.45 -39.33 -28.34
N GLU A 9 -29.55 -39.77 -29.22
CA GLU A 9 -28.14 -39.32 -29.21
C GLU A 9 -27.92 -37.81 -29.37
N PRO A 10 -28.55 -37.10 -30.34
CA PRO A 10 -28.23 -35.68 -30.56
C PRO A 10 -28.70 -34.79 -29.41
N ALA A 11 -29.77 -35.19 -28.70
CA ALA A 11 -30.27 -34.44 -27.55
C ALA A 11 -29.35 -34.59 -26.33
N VAL A 12 -28.80 -35.79 -26.10
CA VAL A 12 -27.87 -36.05 -25.00
C VAL A 12 -26.55 -35.33 -25.23
N GLU A 13 -26.00 -35.36 -26.45
CA GLU A 13 -24.77 -34.64 -26.78
C GLU A 13 -24.92 -33.12 -26.62
N ALA A 14 -26.06 -32.56 -27.03
CA ALA A 14 -26.35 -31.14 -26.87
C ALA A 14 -26.41 -30.73 -25.39
N VAL A 15 -26.97 -31.57 -24.52
CA VAL A 15 -27.02 -31.34 -23.07
C VAL A 15 -25.61 -31.41 -22.47
N VAL A 16 -24.82 -32.42 -22.83
CA VAL A 16 -23.44 -32.57 -22.33
C VAL A 16 -22.56 -31.39 -22.76
N ALA A 17 -22.65 -30.96 -24.02
CA ALA A 17 -21.94 -29.79 -24.53
C ALA A 17 -22.36 -28.49 -23.84
N ARG A 18 -23.66 -28.35 -23.52
CA ARG A 18 -24.15 -27.17 -22.77
C ARG A 18 -23.65 -27.17 -21.33
N LEU A 19 -23.61 -28.34 -20.68
CA LEU A 19 -23.09 -28.48 -19.32
C LEU A 19 -21.58 -28.23 -19.25
N SER A 20 -20.80 -28.69 -20.24
CA SER A 20 -19.36 -28.39 -20.31
C SER A 20 -19.11 -26.90 -20.53
N GLN A 21 -19.86 -26.25 -21.42
CA GLN A 21 -19.78 -24.80 -21.62
C GLN A 21 -20.19 -23.99 -20.38
N VAL A 22 -21.23 -24.40 -19.65
CA VAL A 22 -21.64 -23.76 -18.40
C VAL A 22 -20.54 -23.92 -17.35
N ARG A 23 -19.97 -25.11 -17.20
CA ARG A 23 -18.88 -25.39 -16.27
C ARG A 23 -17.60 -24.63 -16.61
N GLU A 24 -17.26 -24.50 -17.90
CA GLU A 24 -16.14 -23.68 -18.35
C GLU A 24 -16.38 -22.19 -18.11
N ARG A 25 -17.59 -21.68 -18.38
CA ARG A 25 -17.96 -20.29 -18.06
C ARG A 25 -17.88 -20.02 -16.57
N GLN A 26 -18.42 -20.89 -15.74
CA GLN A 26 -18.34 -20.78 -14.29
C GLN A 26 -16.90 -20.84 -13.79
N SER A 27 -16.06 -21.70 -14.39
CA SER A 27 -14.63 -21.78 -14.05
C SER A 27 -13.88 -20.53 -14.47
N ARG A 28 -14.21 -19.93 -15.63
CA ARG A 28 -13.63 -18.67 -16.12
C ARG A 28 -14.12 -17.46 -15.33
N GLU A 29 -15.36 -17.45 -14.87
CA GLU A 29 -15.92 -16.39 -14.02
C GLU A 29 -15.37 -16.47 -12.59
N ALA A 30 -15.20 -17.67 -12.04
CA ALA A 30 -14.51 -17.89 -10.77
C ALA A 30 -13.01 -17.56 -10.84
N ALA A 31 -12.40 -17.67 -12.02
CA ALA A 31 -11.00 -17.30 -12.28
C ALA A 31 -10.81 -15.83 -12.70
N ARG A 32 -11.88 -15.05 -12.92
CA ARG A 32 -11.76 -13.61 -13.18
C ARG A 32 -11.37 -12.92 -11.88
N PRO A 33 -10.18 -12.31 -11.76
CA PRO A 33 -9.87 -11.49 -10.61
C PRO A 33 -10.92 -10.38 -10.52
N SER A 34 -11.65 -10.38 -9.41
CA SER A 34 -12.78 -9.50 -9.17
C SER A 34 -12.27 -8.07 -9.00
N GLY A 35 -12.33 -7.35 -10.12
CA GLY A 35 -12.39 -5.90 -10.33
C GLY A 35 -11.07 -5.17 -10.57
N GLY A 36 -11.00 -4.49 -11.72
CA GLY A 36 -9.79 -3.83 -12.20
C GLY A 36 -9.29 -2.69 -11.32
N LEU A 37 -8.08 -2.19 -11.65
CA LEU A 37 -7.35 -1.15 -10.92
C LEU A 37 -8.21 0.06 -10.52
N LYS A 38 -9.08 0.54 -11.42
CA LYS A 38 -10.00 1.65 -11.15
C LYS A 38 -10.93 1.37 -9.98
N ARG A 39 -11.47 0.15 -9.89
CA ARG A 39 -12.33 -0.27 -8.77
C ARG A 39 -11.52 -0.34 -7.48
N ARG A 40 -10.32 -0.94 -7.51
CA ARG A 40 -9.43 -0.98 -6.34
C ARG A 40 -9.19 0.43 -5.81
N LEU A 41 -8.75 1.35 -6.65
CA LEU A 41 -8.47 2.73 -6.26
C LEU A 41 -9.72 3.45 -5.71
N ALA A 42 -10.88 3.25 -6.34
CA ALA A 42 -12.13 3.81 -5.82
C ALA A 42 -12.47 3.23 -4.43
N THR A 43 -12.27 1.93 -4.22
CA THR A 43 -12.50 1.27 -2.93
C THR A 43 -11.50 1.78 -1.89
N VAL A 44 -10.20 1.82 -2.19
CA VAL A 44 -9.15 2.18 -1.22
C VAL A 44 -9.37 3.59 -0.65
N LEU A 45 -9.84 4.51 -1.49
CA LEU A 45 -10.06 5.92 -1.15
C LEU A 45 -11.40 6.16 -0.46
N LYS A 46 -12.43 5.34 -0.72
CA LYS A 46 -13.77 5.51 -0.15
C LYS A 46 -13.98 4.75 1.15
N THR A 47 -13.21 3.68 1.40
CA THR A 47 -13.33 2.91 2.62
C THR A 47 -12.74 3.70 3.79
N LEU A 48 -13.54 3.87 4.86
CA LEU A 48 -13.07 4.36 6.16
C LEU A 48 -13.01 3.19 7.14
N PRO A 49 -11.97 3.10 8.00
CA PRO A 49 -11.92 2.09 9.05
C PRO A 49 -13.02 2.30 10.09
N ASP A 50 -13.48 1.20 10.68
CA ASP A 50 -14.29 1.22 11.89
C ASP A 50 -13.43 1.55 13.14
N ALA A 51 -14.07 1.69 14.30
CA ALA A 51 -13.37 2.02 15.55
C ALA A 51 -12.29 0.99 15.92
N ALA A 52 -12.55 -0.31 15.67
CA ALA A 52 -11.58 -1.36 15.90
C ALA A 52 -10.37 -1.27 14.96
N GLY A 53 -10.61 -0.94 13.69
CA GLY A 53 -9.59 -0.67 12.67
C GLY A 53 -8.72 0.52 13.06
N TRP A 54 -9.32 1.63 13.49
CA TRP A 54 -8.56 2.79 13.97
C TRP A 54 -7.74 2.50 15.21
N ARG A 55 -8.29 1.77 16.19
CA ARG A 55 -7.54 1.34 17.39
C ARG A 55 -6.33 0.49 17.01
N TRP A 56 -6.51 -0.46 16.09
CA TRP A 56 -5.42 -1.28 15.61
C TRP A 56 -4.35 -0.44 14.87
N CYS A 57 -4.78 0.51 14.03
CA CYS A 57 -3.86 1.44 13.37
C CYS A 57 -3.10 2.31 14.38
N ALA A 58 -3.74 2.77 15.45
CA ALA A 58 -3.07 3.51 16.50
C ALA A 58 -1.97 2.69 17.19
N LEU A 59 -2.22 1.40 17.48
CA LEU A 59 -1.20 0.52 18.05
C LEU A 59 0.00 0.31 17.12
N VAL A 60 -0.27 0.11 15.81
CA VAL A 60 0.79 0.00 14.80
C VAL A 60 1.56 1.31 14.67
N ALA A 61 0.89 2.46 14.72
CA ALA A 61 1.52 3.77 14.68
C ALA A 61 2.46 3.99 15.88
N LEU A 62 2.03 3.60 17.08
CA LEU A 62 2.85 3.68 18.29
C LEU A 62 4.08 2.78 18.20
N ALA A 63 3.92 1.53 17.76
CA ALA A 63 5.05 0.61 17.59
C ALA A 63 6.03 1.11 16.51
N CYS A 64 5.51 1.59 15.38
CA CYS A 64 6.28 2.20 14.30
C CYS A 64 7.08 3.41 14.81
N GLY A 65 6.40 4.33 15.51
CA GLY A 65 7.02 5.53 16.07
C GLY A 65 8.09 5.23 17.11
N ALA A 66 7.83 4.27 18.01
CA ALA A 66 8.80 3.86 19.01
C ALA A 66 10.09 3.32 18.35
N LEU A 67 9.96 2.42 17.38
CA LEU A 67 11.11 1.85 16.69
C LEU A 67 11.89 2.89 15.87
N MET A 68 11.19 3.71 15.09
CA MET A 68 11.80 4.79 14.31
C MET A 68 12.47 5.83 15.22
N SER A 69 11.87 6.16 16.36
CA SER A 69 12.46 7.09 17.33
C SER A 69 13.73 6.51 17.94
N ALA A 70 13.72 5.23 18.34
CA ALA A 70 14.89 4.57 18.90
C ALA A 70 16.07 4.61 17.91
N ILE A 71 15.83 4.23 16.65
CA ILE A 71 16.86 4.27 15.61
C ILE A 71 17.28 5.71 15.35
N GLY A 72 16.31 6.60 15.10
CA GLY A 72 16.58 7.96 14.65
C GLY A 72 17.38 8.78 15.66
N PHE A 73 17.06 8.67 16.95
CA PHE A 73 17.84 9.35 17.99
C PHE A 73 19.18 8.67 18.23
N TRP A 74 19.26 7.33 18.17
CA TRP A 74 20.52 6.60 18.40
C TRP A 74 21.57 6.86 17.30
N THR A 75 21.14 6.97 16.05
CA THR A 75 22.04 7.22 14.91
C THR A 75 22.25 8.71 14.59
N GLY A 76 21.51 9.59 15.27
CA GLY A 76 21.53 11.03 15.03
C GLY A 76 20.82 11.50 13.76
N LEU A 77 20.00 10.63 13.16
CA LEU A 77 19.07 10.98 12.07
C LEU A 77 17.99 11.94 12.55
N TYR A 78 17.53 11.79 13.79
CA TYR A 78 16.61 12.71 14.44
C TYR A 78 17.36 13.66 15.36
N ARG A 79 17.11 14.96 15.18
CA ARG A 79 17.68 16.03 16.00
C ARG A 79 16.59 17.02 16.34
N LEU A 80 16.40 17.32 17.61
CA LEU A 80 15.44 18.35 18.01
C LEU A 80 15.90 19.70 17.47
N THR A 81 15.05 20.34 16.68
CA THR A 81 15.30 21.66 16.08
C THR A 81 14.13 22.59 16.34
N ASP A 82 14.41 23.90 16.31
CA ASP A 82 13.35 24.89 16.26
C ASP A 82 12.50 24.71 14.99
N THR A 83 11.24 25.16 15.08
CA THR A 83 10.29 25.02 13.97
C THR A 83 10.78 25.82 12.77
N ALA A 84 10.97 25.14 11.64
CA ALA A 84 11.38 25.80 10.40
C ALA A 84 10.31 26.80 9.90
N PRO A 85 10.71 27.93 9.30
CA PRO A 85 9.76 28.89 8.72
C PRO A 85 8.97 28.28 7.56
N GLY A 86 7.81 28.87 7.23
CA GLY A 86 6.96 28.42 6.12
C GLY A 86 6.12 27.17 6.42
N LEU A 87 5.82 26.92 7.69
CA LEU A 87 5.11 25.72 8.16
C LEU A 87 3.80 25.43 7.41
N PRO A 88 2.87 26.38 7.15
CA PRO A 88 1.59 26.04 6.53
C PRO A 88 1.72 25.45 5.12
N LEU A 89 2.58 26.06 4.27
CA LEU A 89 2.82 25.57 2.91
C LEU A 89 3.51 24.20 2.94
N ARG A 90 4.48 24.02 3.85
CA ARG A 90 5.18 22.75 4.04
C ARG A 90 4.24 21.63 4.47
N LEU A 91 3.35 21.90 5.43
CA LEU A 91 2.33 20.94 5.85
C LEU A 91 1.49 20.51 4.65
N LEU A 92 1.00 21.47 3.86
CA LEU A 92 0.21 21.17 2.67
C LEU A 92 0.97 20.32 1.65
N THR A 93 2.23 20.66 1.34
CA THR A 93 3.03 19.92 0.36
C THR A 93 3.36 18.51 0.83
N VAL A 94 3.65 18.31 2.13
CA VAL A 94 3.90 16.98 2.70
C VAL A 94 2.66 16.07 2.58
N TRP A 95 1.47 16.60 2.81
CA TRP A 95 0.25 15.79 2.67
C TRP A 95 -0.06 15.41 1.22
N LEU A 96 0.27 16.27 0.26
CA LEU A 96 -0.03 16.02 -1.15
C LEU A 96 1.04 15.19 -1.85
N ILE A 97 2.31 15.54 -1.68
CA ILE A 97 3.42 14.98 -2.46
C ILE A 97 3.85 13.63 -1.87
N PRO A 98 4.50 13.55 -0.69
CA PRO A 98 4.88 12.24 -0.17
C PRO A 98 3.68 11.45 0.36
N ALA A 99 2.79 12.04 1.17
CA ALA A 99 1.76 11.23 1.83
C ALA A 99 0.71 10.66 0.86
N LEU A 100 0.13 11.47 -0.02
CA LEU A 100 -0.79 10.96 -1.05
C LEU A 100 -0.06 10.45 -2.29
N GLY A 101 0.92 11.21 -2.79
CA GLY A 101 1.63 10.89 -4.03
C GLY A 101 2.43 9.60 -3.96
N GLU A 102 2.90 9.15 -2.79
CA GLU A 102 3.56 7.86 -2.64
C GLU A 102 2.61 6.74 -2.19
N GLU A 103 1.67 7.02 -1.28
CA GLU A 103 0.73 5.97 -0.83
C GLU A 103 -0.20 5.50 -1.95
N ILE A 104 -0.60 6.36 -2.88
CA ILE A 104 -1.43 5.96 -4.03
C ILE A 104 -0.70 4.92 -4.90
N PRO A 105 0.50 5.17 -5.45
CA PRO A 105 1.24 4.16 -6.21
C PRO A 105 1.55 2.91 -5.38
N PHE A 106 2.15 3.05 -4.21
CA PHE A 106 2.69 1.89 -3.51
C PHE A 106 1.60 1.07 -2.83
N ARG A 107 0.55 1.69 -2.26
CA ARG A 107 -0.46 1.01 -1.41
C ARG A 107 -1.84 1.00 -2.06
N GLY A 108 -2.14 1.96 -2.95
CA GLY A 108 -3.37 1.97 -3.75
C GLY A 108 -3.28 1.14 -5.03
N VAL A 109 -2.17 1.24 -5.77
CA VAL A 109 -1.97 0.57 -7.06
C VAL A 109 -1.27 -0.78 -6.88
N LEU A 110 -0.06 -0.80 -6.30
CA LEU A 110 0.77 -2.00 -6.24
C LEU A 110 0.25 -3.05 -5.24
N LEU A 111 -0.28 -2.62 -4.09
CA LEU A 111 -0.74 -3.53 -3.05
C LEU A 111 -2.19 -4.00 -3.32
N PRO A 112 -2.43 -5.27 -3.70
CA PRO A 112 -3.77 -5.80 -3.90
C PRO A 112 -4.59 -5.83 -2.62
N GLY A 113 -5.91 -5.80 -2.76
CA GLY A 113 -6.84 -6.05 -1.66
C GLY A 113 -6.71 -7.48 -1.13
N ARG A 114 -7.21 -7.72 0.09
CA ARG A 114 -7.16 -9.03 0.75
C ARG A 114 -7.79 -10.14 -0.10
N ASP A 115 -8.88 -9.82 -0.79
CA ASP A 115 -9.63 -10.76 -1.62
C ASP A 115 -9.05 -10.89 -3.04
N GLU A 116 -8.04 -10.08 -3.38
CA GLU A 116 -7.46 -10.02 -4.72
C GLU A 116 -6.14 -10.80 -4.85
N THR A 117 -5.57 -11.27 -3.73
CA THR A 117 -4.35 -12.08 -3.74
C THR A 117 -4.37 -13.17 -2.67
N ARG A 118 -3.83 -14.34 -3.03
CA ARG A 118 -3.54 -15.42 -2.07
C ARG A 118 -2.15 -15.28 -1.43
N ARG A 119 -1.36 -14.29 -1.84
CA ARG A 119 0.03 -14.07 -1.38
C ARG A 119 0.22 -12.64 -0.83
N PRO A 120 -0.51 -12.23 0.23
CA PRO A 120 -0.45 -10.87 0.75
C PRO A 120 0.96 -10.49 1.23
N VAL A 121 1.71 -11.41 1.84
CA VAL A 121 3.07 -11.17 2.33
C VAL A 121 4.03 -10.79 1.21
N LEU A 122 3.94 -11.45 0.05
CA LEU A 122 4.77 -11.13 -1.11
C LEU A 122 4.52 -9.69 -1.57
N TRP A 123 3.25 -9.28 -1.65
CA TRP A 123 2.91 -7.93 -2.12
C TRP A 123 3.22 -6.85 -1.08
N ILE A 124 3.15 -7.15 0.22
CA ILE A 124 3.70 -6.28 1.27
C ILE A 124 5.20 -6.07 1.03
N ALA A 125 5.95 -7.15 0.80
CA ALA A 125 7.39 -7.07 0.58
C ALA A 125 7.74 -6.30 -0.70
N VAL A 126 7.03 -6.54 -1.80
CA VAL A 126 7.22 -5.81 -3.07
C VAL A 126 6.88 -4.33 -2.92
N SER A 127 5.71 -4.01 -2.36
CA SER A 127 5.27 -2.62 -2.15
C SER A 127 6.25 -1.85 -1.25
N THR A 128 6.67 -2.47 -0.14
CA THR A 128 7.61 -1.86 0.82
C THR A 128 9.01 -1.75 0.22
N GLY A 129 9.51 -2.78 -0.46
CA GLY A 129 10.83 -2.76 -1.09
C GLY A 129 10.95 -1.69 -2.17
N LEU A 130 9.93 -1.54 -3.03
CA LEU A 130 9.91 -0.49 -4.03
C LEU A 130 9.79 0.91 -3.42
N TYR A 131 9.01 1.06 -2.35
CA TYR A 131 8.93 2.31 -1.59
C TYR A 131 10.27 2.71 -0.95
N VAL A 132 11.02 1.75 -0.40
CA VAL A 132 12.37 2.01 0.13
C VAL A 132 13.33 2.37 -1.00
N ALA A 133 13.31 1.62 -2.11
CA ALA A 133 14.16 1.86 -3.28
C ALA A 133 13.86 3.19 -3.99
N TRP A 134 12.63 3.71 -3.86
CA TRP A 134 12.24 5.01 -4.38
C TRP A 134 13.10 6.15 -3.84
N HIS A 135 13.50 6.09 -2.57
CA HIS A 135 14.22 7.19 -1.92
C HIS A 135 15.66 7.36 -2.46
N PRO A 136 16.50 6.31 -2.57
CA PRO A 136 17.76 6.42 -3.28
C PRO A 136 17.58 6.84 -4.74
N PHE A 137 16.54 6.32 -5.41
CA PHE A 137 16.24 6.70 -6.79
C PHE A 137 15.96 8.20 -6.92
N GLU A 138 15.16 8.78 -6.02
CA GLU A 138 14.90 10.22 -5.98
C GLU A 138 16.19 11.02 -5.84
N THR A 139 17.07 10.67 -4.89
CA THR A 139 18.34 11.38 -4.74
C THR A 139 19.22 11.27 -5.97
N LEU A 140 19.27 10.10 -6.59
CA LEU A 140 20.14 9.85 -7.74
C LEU A 140 19.61 10.46 -9.05
N THR A 141 18.36 10.96 -9.08
CA THR A 141 17.72 11.42 -10.32
C THR A 141 17.07 12.81 -10.24
N PHE A 142 16.29 13.08 -9.20
CA PHE A 142 15.44 14.27 -9.11
C PHE A 142 15.86 15.24 -7.99
N LEU A 143 16.42 14.72 -6.89
CA LEU A 143 16.70 15.46 -5.66
C LEU A 143 18.14 15.21 -5.16
N PRO A 144 19.19 15.58 -5.92
CA PRO A 144 20.58 15.29 -5.57
C PRO A 144 21.03 15.86 -4.23
N HIS A 145 20.36 16.88 -3.71
CA HIS A 145 20.65 17.48 -2.41
C HIS A 145 20.11 16.65 -1.22
N ALA A 146 19.11 15.79 -1.46
CA ALA A 146 18.49 14.93 -0.44
C ALA A 146 19.35 13.69 -0.11
N THR A 147 20.63 13.89 0.20
CA THR A 147 21.60 12.81 0.47
C THR A 147 21.23 11.95 1.67
N THR A 148 20.39 12.46 2.58
CA THR A 148 19.82 11.73 3.70
C THR A 148 19.07 10.47 3.27
N PHE A 149 18.45 10.48 2.09
CA PHE A 149 17.74 9.31 1.55
C PHE A 149 18.65 8.15 1.17
N LEU A 150 19.97 8.37 1.10
CA LEU A 150 20.97 7.32 0.90
C LEU A 150 21.50 6.74 2.22
N ARG A 151 21.17 7.35 3.36
CA ARG A 151 21.63 6.84 4.65
C ARG A 151 20.91 5.55 4.98
N TRP A 152 21.67 4.55 5.44
CA TRP A 152 21.13 3.23 5.78
C TRP A 152 20.05 3.31 6.87
N ASP A 153 20.22 4.19 7.86
CA ASP A 153 19.31 4.34 9.00
C ASP A 153 17.98 4.99 8.59
N PHE A 154 18.04 5.97 7.69
CA PHE A 154 16.87 6.50 7.01
C PHE A 154 16.13 5.39 6.25
N LEU A 155 16.83 4.59 5.44
CA LEU A 155 16.20 3.50 4.68
C LEU A 155 15.56 2.43 5.58
N VAL A 156 16.15 2.14 6.74
CA VAL A 156 15.54 1.26 7.74
C VAL A 156 14.27 1.89 8.31
N CYS A 157 14.29 3.17 8.70
CA CYS A 157 13.09 3.89 9.14
C CYS A 157 12.00 3.92 8.06
N THR A 158 12.37 4.16 6.81
CA THR A 158 11.48 4.10 5.64
C THR A 158 10.90 2.69 5.44
N ALA A 159 11.69 1.63 5.64
CA ALA A 159 11.19 0.25 5.56
C ALA A 159 10.17 -0.04 6.67
N ILE A 160 10.42 0.43 7.89
CA ILE A 160 9.51 0.28 9.04
C ILE A 160 8.19 1.01 8.76
N LEU A 161 8.27 2.27 8.31
CA LEU A 161 7.10 3.08 7.98
C LEU A 161 6.31 2.46 6.82
N GLY A 162 7.01 2.06 5.75
CA GLY A 162 6.41 1.44 4.57
C GLY A 162 5.72 0.10 4.88
N LEU A 163 6.28 -0.70 5.79
CA LEU A 163 5.66 -1.92 6.29
C LEU A 163 4.41 -1.61 7.12
N ALA A 164 4.49 -0.65 8.03
CA ALA A 164 3.34 -0.22 8.84
C ALA A 164 2.18 0.26 7.95
N CYS A 165 2.44 1.11 6.96
CA CYS A 165 1.47 1.56 5.96
C CYS A 165 0.84 0.38 5.20
N ALA A 166 1.65 -0.58 4.72
CA ALA A 166 1.14 -1.75 4.01
C ALA A 166 0.25 -2.64 4.89
N LEU A 167 0.63 -2.84 6.15
CA LEU A 167 -0.17 -3.61 7.12
C LEU A 167 -1.49 -2.91 7.44
N MET A 168 -1.49 -1.59 7.65
CA MET A 168 -2.71 -0.79 7.82
C MET A 168 -3.63 -0.87 6.61
N ARG A 169 -3.06 -0.74 5.41
CA ARG A 169 -3.79 -0.84 4.15
C ARG A 169 -4.50 -2.18 4.00
N LEU A 170 -3.78 -3.28 4.22
CA LEU A 170 -4.36 -4.62 4.14
C LEU A 170 -5.36 -4.90 5.24
N ARG A 171 -5.11 -4.43 6.47
CA ARG A 171 -5.99 -4.71 7.61
C ARG A 171 -7.35 -4.02 7.48
N THR A 172 -7.36 -2.78 7.00
CA THR A 172 -8.53 -1.91 6.99
C THR A 172 -9.21 -1.81 5.62
N GLY A 173 -8.50 -2.11 4.53
CA GLY A 173 -8.99 -1.82 3.19
C GLY A 173 -9.12 -0.32 2.90
N SER A 174 -8.61 0.56 3.78
CA SER A 174 -8.58 2.02 3.64
C SER A 174 -7.15 2.53 3.38
N LEU A 175 -7.01 3.54 2.52
CA LEU A 175 -5.71 4.20 2.28
C LEU A 175 -5.42 5.25 3.37
N TRP A 176 -6.46 5.80 3.99
CA TRP A 176 -6.36 6.94 4.91
C TRP A 176 -5.47 6.70 6.13
N PRO A 177 -5.49 5.53 6.81
CA PRO A 177 -4.57 5.30 7.92
C PRO A 177 -3.09 5.35 7.50
N ALA A 178 -2.76 4.82 6.32
CA ALA A 178 -1.40 4.86 5.79
C ALA A 178 -0.99 6.29 5.43
N VAL A 179 -1.87 7.05 4.77
CA VAL A 179 -1.64 8.47 4.45
C VAL A 179 -1.41 9.27 5.73
N LEU A 180 -2.27 9.12 6.75
CA LEU A 180 -2.15 9.80 8.04
C LEU A 180 -0.86 9.45 8.78
N LEU A 181 -0.49 8.17 8.79
CA LEU A 181 0.74 7.70 9.41
C LEU A 181 1.96 8.30 8.70
N HIS A 182 2.06 8.09 7.39
CA HIS A 182 3.20 8.52 6.58
C HIS A 182 3.34 10.05 6.61
N GLY A 183 2.27 10.78 6.27
CA GLY A 183 2.26 12.24 6.31
C GLY A 183 2.55 12.79 7.69
N GLY A 184 1.98 12.21 8.74
CA GLY A 184 2.24 12.60 10.13
C GLY A 184 3.72 12.47 10.52
N PHE A 185 4.36 11.36 10.16
CA PHE A 185 5.79 11.16 10.42
C PHE A 185 6.67 12.12 9.62
N VAL A 186 6.38 12.34 8.33
CA VAL A 186 7.14 13.28 7.50
C VAL A 186 6.99 14.72 8.02
N VAL A 187 5.76 15.12 8.41
CA VAL A 187 5.52 16.41 9.07
C VAL A 187 6.33 16.52 10.35
N ALA A 188 6.26 15.53 11.24
CA ALA A 188 6.98 15.56 12.49
C ALA A 188 8.50 15.65 12.27
N TRP A 189 9.01 14.86 11.32
CA TRP A 189 10.42 14.81 11.01
C TRP A 189 10.94 16.13 10.42
N GLN A 190 10.23 16.68 9.43
CA GLN A 190 10.60 17.97 8.84
C GLN A 190 10.41 19.14 9.80
N THR A 191 9.46 19.08 10.74
CA THR A 191 9.16 20.24 11.58
C THR A 191 10.06 20.32 12.81
N TRP A 192 10.31 19.19 13.47
CA TRP A 192 10.96 19.17 14.78
C TRP A 192 12.17 18.26 14.90
N LEU A 193 12.38 17.32 13.97
CA LEU A 193 13.42 16.29 14.11
C LEU A 193 14.57 16.45 13.10
N GLY A 194 14.77 17.65 12.56
CA GLY A 194 15.92 18.00 11.72
C GLY A 194 15.78 17.63 10.24
N GLY A 195 14.60 17.21 9.78
CA GLY A 195 14.40 16.77 8.39
C GLY A 195 14.65 17.85 7.34
N VAL A 196 14.40 19.13 7.61
CA VAL A 196 14.70 20.21 6.65
C VAL A 196 16.20 20.34 6.41
N SER A 197 16.98 20.42 7.48
CA SER A 197 18.44 20.52 7.40
C SER A 197 19.06 19.30 6.72
N ALA A 198 18.36 18.16 6.75
CA ALA A 198 18.77 16.90 6.14
C ALA A 198 18.50 16.83 4.63
N LEU A 199 17.66 17.73 4.09
CA LEU A 199 17.27 17.76 2.67
C LEU A 199 18.04 18.80 1.84
N GLY A 200 18.88 19.62 2.48
CA GLY A 200 19.64 20.72 1.85
C GLY A 200 19.04 22.08 2.14
#